data_AF-C9RGR3-F1
#
_entry.id   AF-C9RGR3-F1
#
_cell.length_a   1.000
_cell.length_b   1.000
_cell.length_c   1.000
_cell.angle_alpha   90.00
_cell.angle_beta   90.00
_cell.angle_gamma   90.00
#
_symmetry.space_group_name_H-M   'P 1'
#
loop_
_entity.id
_entity.type
_entity.pdbx_description
1 polymer ?
#
loop_
_entity_poly.entity_id
_entity_poly.type
_entity_poly.pdbx_seq_one_letter_code
_entity_poly.pdbx_strand_id
1 'polypeptide(L)'
;MISLITVATAECFTHAQIGLTLHKASAGYDEFEFKYLFDEDDLKLMKNIKVITAMFVPSILGAEKLLNIKLPNPDYTYKYAKAYSEKNDLKVAKLMAEGLKRKLNVDIAIGSTAGIGRGAICILTNKNCHLFTSDIYANLLTFENIKERQKSGIEKGIKKFLEILKNEVFLV
;
A
#
# COMPACT_ATOMS: atom_id res chain seq x y z
N MET A 1 13.57 15.03 20.80
CA MET A 1 13.07 15.14 19.42
C MET A 1 12.52 13.77 19.06
N ILE A 2 11.20 13.64 18.88
CA ILE A 2 10.65 12.40 18.32
C ILE A 2 11.09 12.38 16.86
N SER A 3 11.87 11.38 16.44
CA SER A 3 12.22 11.23 15.03
C SER A 3 10.95 10.92 14.24
N LEU A 4 10.77 11.58 13.09
CA LEU A 4 9.63 11.31 12.20
C LEU A 4 9.58 9.82 11.84
N ILE A 5 8.39 9.23 11.89
CA ILE A 5 8.14 7.86 11.43
C ILE A 5 8.12 7.87 9.91
N THR A 6 9.00 7.07 9.33
CA THR A 6 9.20 7.02 7.88
C THR A 6 8.31 5.97 7.23
N VAL A 7 7.66 6.34 6.14
CA VAL A 7 6.74 5.48 5.39
C VAL A 7 7.16 5.42 3.92
N ALA A 8 7.09 4.25 3.30
CA ALA A 8 7.22 4.12 1.85
C ALA A 8 6.17 3.15 1.28
N THR A 9 5.70 3.42 0.06
CA THR A 9 4.73 2.54 -0.61
C THR A 9 5.18 2.12 -2.01
N ALA A 10 4.92 0.85 -2.34
CA ALA A 10 5.05 0.26 -3.67
C ALA A 10 3.70 -0.35 -4.07
N GLU A 11 2.96 0.39 -4.88
CA GLU A 11 1.54 0.15 -5.14
C GLU A 11 1.29 -0.19 -6.60
N CYS A 12 0.24 -0.98 -6.85
CA CYS A 12 -0.23 -1.28 -8.20
C CYS A 12 -1.68 -0.82 -8.32
N PHE A 13 -2.64 -1.66 -7.94
CA PHE A 13 -4.07 -1.40 -8.15
C PHE A 13 -4.61 -0.18 -7.38
N THR A 14 -3.90 0.27 -6.34
CA THR A 14 -4.22 1.50 -5.59
C THR A 14 -3.54 2.75 -6.16
N HIS A 15 -2.76 2.63 -7.24
CA HIS A 15 -2.23 3.75 -8.03
C HIS A 15 -1.42 4.78 -7.21
N ALA A 16 -0.63 4.30 -6.24
CA ALA A 16 0.12 5.13 -5.29
C ALA A 16 -0.73 6.06 -4.39
N GLN A 17 -2.07 5.90 -4.41
CA GLN A 17 -2.98 6.78 -3.70
C GLN A 17 -2.93 6.58 -2.18
N ILE A 18 -2.52 5.39 -1.69
CA ILE A 18 -2.32 5.21 -0.25
C ILE A 18 -1.15 6.12 0.18
N GLY A 19 0.04 5.95 -0.41
CA GLY A 19 1.21 6.75 -0.07
C GLY A 19 1.01 8.25 -0.30
N LEU A 20 0.35 8.64 -1.39
CA LEU A 20 0.06 10.05 -1.69
C LEU A 20 -0.92 10.67 -0.68
N THR A 21 -1.95 9.91 -0.25
CA THR A 21 -2.89 10.38 0.77
C THR A 21 -2.19 10.56 2.11
N LEU A 22 -1.37 9.59 2.53
CA LEU A 22 -0.61 9.68 3.78
C LEU A 22 0.34 10.89 3.77
N HIS A 23 0.96 11.19 2.62
CA HIS A 23 1.79 12.38 2.46
C HIS A 23 0.99 13.67 2.61
N LYS A 24 -0.16 13.80 1.94
CA LYS A 24 -1.01 15.00 2.04
C LYS A 24 -1.49 15.23 3.47
N ALA A 25 -1.92 14.16 4.14
CA ALA A 25 -2.31 14.21 5.54
C ALA A 25 -1.13 14.64 6.44
N SER A 26 0.06 14.05 6.27
CA SER A 26 1.22 14.37 7.10
C SER A 26 1.76 15.78 6.87
N ALA A 27 1.73 16.26 5.63
CA ALA A 27 2.11 17.62 5.26
C ALA A 27 1.08 18.68 5.70
N GLY A 28 -0.14 18.28 6.07
CA GLY A 28 -1.19 19.21 6.48
C GLY A 28 -1.95 19.87 5.36
N TYR A 29 -2.19 19.16 4.28
CA TYR A 29 -3.06 19.67 3.23
C TYR A 29 -4.47 19.86 3.79
N ASP A 30 -5.06 21.03 3.52
CA ASP A 30 -6.43 21.33 3.95
C ASP A 30 -7.45 20.43 3.23
N GLU A 31 -7.23 20.11 1.95
CA GLU A 31 -8.17 19.31 1.16
C GLU A 31 -7.47 18.20 0.38
N PHE A 32 -8.02 16.99 0.45
CA PHE A 32 -7.60 15.83 -0.35
C PHE A 32 -8.69 14.75 -0.38
N GLU A 33 -8.74 13.99 -1.48
CA GLU A 33 -9.83 13.05 -1.82
C GLU A 33 -10.26 12.15 -0.66
N PHE A 34 -9.29 11.56 0.05
CA PHE A 34 -9.53 10.60 1.12
C PHE A 34 -9.43 11.20 2.54
N LYS A 35 -9.54 12.53 2.69
CA LYS A 35 -9.46 13.22 3.99
C LYS A 35 -10.52 12.74 4.98
N TYR A 36 -11.71 12.39 4.49
CA TYR A 36 -12.82 11.88 5.31
C TYR A 36 -12.51 10.58 6.07
N LEU A 37 -11.38 9.93 5.80
CA LEU A 37 -10.91 8.76 6.53
C LEU A 37 -10.13 9.09 7.81
N PHE A 38 -9.79 10.36 8.04
CA PHE A 38 -8.97 10.83 9.14
C PHE A 38 -9.83 11.67 10.08
N ASP A 39 -9.84 11.34 11.36
CA ASP A 39 -10.34 12.25 12.39
C ASP A 39 -9.28 13.31 12.76
N GLU A 40 -9.65 14.29 13.59
CA GLU A 40 -8.73 15.36 13.99
C GLU A 40 -7.50 14.84 14.76
N ASP A 41 -7.63 13.75 15.51
CA ASP A 41 -6.53 13.17 16.26
C ASP A 41 -5.61 12.36 15.34
N ASP A 42 -6.15 11.68 14.32
CA ASP A 42 -5.39 11.11 13.22
C ASP A 42 -4.53 12.18 12.54
N LEU A 43 -5.11 13.33 12.18
CA LEU A 43 -4.39 14.40 11.51
C LEU A 43 -3.25 14.97 12.37
N LYS A 44 -3.43 15.05 13.70
CA LYS A 44 -2.35 15.42 14.64
C LYS A 44 -1.25 14.36 14.66
N LEU A 45 -1.60 13.08 14.74
CA LEU A 45 -0.62 11.98 14.70
C LEU A 45 0.15 11.94 13.38
N MET A 46 -0.53 12.20 12.26
CA MET A 46 0.06 12.22 10.92
C MET A 46 1.16 13.26 10.77
N LYS A 47 1.19 14.34 11.58
CA LYS A 47 2.31 15.32 11.57
C LYS A 47 3.67 14.71 11.93
N ASN A 48 3.66 13.55 12.56
CA ASN A 48 4.87 12.80 12.89
C ASN A 48 5.29 11.80 11.81
N ILE A 49 4.59 11.77 10.66
CA ILE A 49 4.85 10.87 9.54
C ILE A 49 5.62 11.58 8.42
N LYS A 50 6.60 10.90 7.83
CA LYS A 50 7.28 11.32 6.61
C LYS A 50 7.20 10.23 5.55
N VAL A 51 6.51 10.50 4.46
CA VAL A 51 6.53 9.62 3.28
C VAL A 51 7.84 9.83 2.52
N ILE A 52 8.64 8.78 2.39
CA ILE A 52 9.92 8.77 1.67
C ILE A 52 9.70 8.58 0.16
N THR A 53 8.78 7.68 -0.20
CA THR A 53 8.36 7.47 -1.59
C THR A 53 6.98 6.85 -1.65
N ALA A 54 6.23 7.18 -2.70
CA ALA A 54 4.98 6.53 -3.05
C ALA A 54 5.04 6.17 -4.55
N MET A 55 5.11 4.88 -4.85
CA MET A 55 5.44 4.41 -6.20
C MET A 55 4.26 3.65 -6.81
N PHE A 56 3.93 3.95 -8.06
CA PHE A 56 3.08 3.10 -8.89
C PHE A 56 3.97 2.16 -9.72
N VAL A 57 3.91 0.85 -9.46
CA VAL A 57 4.86 -0.14 -10.00
C VAL A 57 4.12 -1.32 -10.67
N PRO A 58 3.45 -1.12 -11.82
CA PRO A 58 2.65 -2.17 -12.46
C PRO A 58 3.49 -3.30 -13.09
N SER A 59 4.76 -3.04 -13.42
CA SER A 59 5.67 -3.98 -14.08
C SER A 59 6.40 -4.90 -13.11
N ILE A 60 6.52 -6.19 -13.45
CA ILE A 60 7.38 -7.15 -12.72
C ILE A 60 8.83 -6.67 -12.74
N LEU A 61 9.36 -6.40 -13.94
CA LEU A 61 10.74 -5.96 -14.13
C LEU A 61 11.04 -4.69 -13.31
N GLY A 62 10.09 -3.75 -13.28
CA GLY A 62 10.20 -2.53 -12.49
C GLY A 62 10.30 -2.82 -10.99
N ALA A 63 9.39 -3.64 -10.47
CA ALA A 63 9.38 -4.03 -9.05
C ALA A 63 10.68 -4.76 -8.65
N GLU A 64 11.10 -5.74 -9.45
CA GLU A 64 12.30 -6.53 -9.16
C GLU A 64 13.58 -5.68 -9.16
N LYS A 65 13.75 -4.81 -10.17
CA LYS A 65 14.94 -3.95 -10.27
C LYS A 65 14.99 -2.88 -9.18
N LEU A 66 13.87 -2.22 -8.90
CA LEU A 66 13.83 -1.12 -7.94
C LEU A 66 13.97 -1.61 -6.49
N LEU A 67 13.34 -2.74 -6.17
CA LEU A 67 13.29 -3.28 -4.81
C LEU A 67 14.33 -4.38 -4.53
N ASN A 68 15.08 -4.81 -5.55
CA ASN A 68 16.03 -5.92 -5.49
C ASN A 68 15.39 -7.20 -4.93
N ILE A 69 14.25 -7.59 -5.52
CA ILE A 69 13.48 -8.79 -5.17
C ILE A 69 13.22 -9.65 -6.40
N LYS A 70 12.73 -10.86 -6.19
CA LYS A 70 12.22 -11.73 -7.25
C LYS A 70 10.74 -12.02 -7.01
N LEU A 71 9.90 -11.68 -7.98
CA LEU A 71 8.47 -11.97 -7.95
C LEU A 71 8.18 -13.34 -8.60
N PRO A 72 7.07 -14.00 -8.25
CA PRO A 72 6.60 -15.16 -9.00
C PRO A 72 6.23 -14.77 -10.44
N ASN A 73 6.26 -15.76 -11.34
CA ASN A 73 5.68 -15.62 -12.67
C ASN A 73 4.19 -15.25 -12.56
N PRO A 74 3.68 -14.38 -13.45
CA PRO A 74 2.26 -14.03 -13.44
C PRO A 74 1.40 -15.25 -13.77
N ASP A 75 0.24 -15.35 -13.12
CA ASP A 75 -0.73 -16.41 -13.38
C ASP A 75 -1.44 -16.20 -14.72
N TYR A 76 -1.52 -14.95 -15.17
CA TYR A 76 -2.19 -14.56 -16.40
C TYR A 76 -1.33 -13.65 -17.26
N THR A 77 -1.46 -13.78 -18.58
CA THR A 77 -0.78 -12.90 -19.53
C THR A 77 -1.57 -11.60 -19.67
N TYR A 78 -0.93 -10.47 -19.34
CA TYR A 78 -1.50 -9.13 -19.52
C TYR A 78 -0.39 -8.14 -19.86
N LYS A 79 -0.60 -7.31 -20.89
CA LYS A 79 0.48 -6.47 -21.45
C LYS A 79 0.82 -5.24 -20.60
N TYR A 80 -0.15 -4.73 -19.83
CA TYR A 80 -0.03 -3.43 -19.17
C TYR A 80 0.35 -3.51 -17.69
N ALA A 81 0.24 -4.69 -17.08
CA ALA A 81 0.57 -4.91 -15.68
C ALA A 81 0.77 -6.40 -15.39
N LYS A 82 1.39 -6.70 -14.25
CA LYS A 82 1.41 -8.05 -13.68
C LYS A 82 0.02 -8.46 -13.20
N ALA A 83 -0.47 -9.61 -13.69
CA ALA A 83 -1.78 -10.14 -13.36
C ALA A 83 -1.62 -11.50 -12.63
N TYR A 84 -2.01 -11.50 -11.36
CA TYR A 84 -1.93 -12.66 -10.48
C TYR A 84 -3.33 -13.10 -10.02
N SER A 85 -3.43 -14.35 -9.55
CA SER A 85 -4.49 -14.80 -8.67
C SER A 85 -4.36 -14.17 -7.28
N GLU A 86 -5.44 -14.11 -6.51
CA GLU A 86 -5.43 -13.57 -5.14
C GLU A 86 -4.36 -14.20 -4.23
N LYS A 87 -4.12 -15.52 -4.37
CA LYS A 87 -3.05 -16.22 -3.64
C LYS A 87 -1.67 -15.64 -3.93
N ASN A 88 -1.37 -15.37 -5.20
CA ASN A 88 -0.09 -14.79 -5.59
C ASN A 88 -0.03 -13.28 -5.36
N ASP A 89 -1.16 -12.56 -5.41
CA ASP A 89 -1.23 -11.16 -4.98
C ASP A 89 -0.80 -11.01 -3.52
N LEU A 90 -1.30 -11.87 -2.61
CA LEU A 90 -0.89 -11.87 -1.19
C LEU A 90 0.62 -12.05 -1.03
N LYS A 91 1.20 -12.98 -1.78
CA LYS A 91 2.65 -13.22 -1.78
C LYS A 91 3.43 -12.01 -2.33
N VAL A 92 2.98 -11.44 -3.43
CA VAL A 92 3.64 -10.32 -4.11
C VAL A 92 3.55 -9.04 -3.28
N ALA A 93 2.41 -8.74 -2.67
CA ALA A 93 2.24 -7.59 -1.77
C ALA A 93 3.25 -7.66 -0.62
N LYS A 94 3.39 -8.83 0.01
CA LYS A 94 4.38 -9.06 1.06
C LYS A 94 5.82 -8.89 0.57
N LEU A 95 6.19 -9.51 -0.56
CA LEU A 95 7.54 -9.40 -1.14
C LEU A 95 7.91 -7.94 -1.47
N MET A 96 6.96 -7.17 -2.00
CA MET A 96 7.17 -5.74 -2.30
C MET A 96 7.35 -4.92 -1.02
N ALA A 97 6.51 -5.13 0.01
CA ALA A 97 6.65 -4.44 1.29
C ALA A 97 8.00 -4.75 1.96
N GLU A 98 8.40 -6.03 2.01
CA GLU A 98 9.69 -6.46 2.55
C GLU A 98 10.89 -5.89 1.78
N GLY A 99 10.83 -5.96 0.44
CA GLY A 99 11.85 -5.40 -0.43
C GLY A 99 12.03 -3.90 -0.24
N LEU A 100 10.91 -3.17 -0.23
CA LEU A 100 10.90 -1.71 -0.03
C LEU A 100 11.42 -1.32 1.35
N LYS A 101 10.99 -2.03 2.41
CA LYS A 101 11.45 -1.80 3.78
C LYS A 101 12.96 -1.96 3.90
N ARG A 102 13.52 -3.06 3.38
CA ARG A 102 14.98 -3.28 3.37
C ARG A 102 15.71 -2.24 2.53
N LYS A 103 15.16 -1.86 1.37
CA LYS A 103 15.82 -0.96 0.42
C LYS A 103 15.97 0.46 0.97
N LEU A 104 14.97 0.93 1.71
CA LEU A 104 14.91 2.32 2.19
C LEU A 104 15.06 2.47 3.71
N ASN A 105 15.13 1.35 4.44
CA ASN A 105 15.19 1.33 5.91
C ASN A 105 14.11 2.20 6.56
N VAL A 106 12.88 2.13 6.04
CA VAL A 106 11.72 2.87 6.59
C VAL A 106 11.07 2.13 7.74
N ASP A 107 10.37 2.84 8.62
CA ASP A 107 9.64 2.26 9.75
C ASP A 107 8.43 1.44 9.30
N ILE A 108 7.71 1.93 8.27
CA ILE A 108 6.54 1.25 7.72
C ILE A 108 6.65 1.19 6.19
N ALA A 109 6.52 0.00 5.63
CA ALA A 109 6.46 -0.21 4.18
C ALA A 109 5.11 -0.80 3.77
N ILE A 110 4.56 -0.32 2.66
CA ILE A 110 3.28 -0.79 2.12
C ILE A 110 3.47 -1.37 0.72
N GLY A 111 2.98 -2.58 0.49
CA GLY A 111 2.92 -3.21 -0.83
C GLY A 111 1.47 -3.47 -1.23
N SER A 112 1.06 -3.11 -2.45
CA SER A 112 -0.29 -3.41 -2.96
C SER A 112 -0.28 -4.00 -4.38
N THR A 113 -1.08 -5.02 -4.63
CA THR A 113 -1.25 -5.65 -5.96
C THR A 113 -2.62 -6.29 -6.09
N ALA A 114 -3.20 -6.28 -7.29
CA ALA A 114 -4.45 -6.98 -7.56
C ALA A 114 -4.57 -7.37 -9.04
N GLY A 115 -4.64 -8.67 -9.33
CA GLY A 115 -4.98 -9.23 -10.63
C GLY A 115 -6.45 -9.65 -10.68
N ILE A 116 -6.71 -10.94 -10.51
CA ILE A 116 -8.05 -11.54 -10.47
C ILE A 116 -8.34 -11.98 -9.03
N GLY A 117 -9.42 -11.44 -8.46
CA GLY A 117 -9.77 -11.60 -7.05
C GLY A 117 -9.88 -10.26 -6.33
N ARG A 118 -9.75 -10.28 -5.00
CA ARG A 118 -9.83 -9.09 -4.15
C ARG A 118 -8.50 -8.35 -4.01
N GLY A 119 -7.44 -8.86 -4.62
CA GLY A 119 -6.08 -8.33 -4.48
C GLY A 119 -5.54 -8.45 -3.07
N ALA A 120 -4.42 -7.77 -2.82
CA ALA A 120 -3.73 -7.80 -1.55
C ALA A 120 -3.06 -6.47 -1.22
N ILE A 121 -3.04 -6.15 0.07
CA ILE A 121 -2.31 -5.05 0.67
C ILE A 121 -1.52 -5.63 1.85
N CYS A 122 -0.22 -5.33 1.87
CA CYS A 122 0.66 -5.64 2.98
C CYS A 122 1.14 -4.34 3.62
N ILE A 123 0.94 -4.18 4.92
CA ILE A 123 1.52 -3.12 5.74
C ILE A 123 2.53 -3.79 6.68
N LEU A 124 3.80 -3.47 6.50
CA LEU A 124 4.92 -4.06 7.23
C LEU A 124 5.54 -3.02 8.15
N THR A 125 5.38 -3.18 9.46
CA THR A 125 5.99 -2.33 10.49
C THR A 125 7.31 -2.92 10.97
N ASN A 126 7.96 -2.28 11.95
CA ASN A 126 9.11 -2.86 12.65
C ASN A 126 8.71 -4.07 13.54
N LYS A 127 7.42 -4.24 13.85
CA LYS A 127 6.92 -5.26 14.79
C LYS A 127 6.18 -6.39 14.07
N ASN A 128 5.27 -6.05 13.16
CA ASN A 128 4.31 -6.98 12.59
C ASN A 128 4.16 -6.83 11.07
N CYS A 129 3.64 -7.89 10.45
CA CYS A 129 3.28 -7.94 9.05
C CYS A 129 1.77 -8.12 8.93
N HIS A 130 1.06 -7.06 8.53
CA HIS A 130 -0.38 -7.08 8.33
C HIS A 130 -0.67 -7.32 6.86
N LEU A 131 -1.30 -8.44 6.53
CA LEU A 131 -1.61 -8.83 5.16
C LEU A 131 -3.10 -9.09 5.04
N PHE A 132 -3.76 -8.40 4.12
CA PHE A 132 -5.20 -8.48 3.92
C PHE A 132 -5.56 -8.18 2.47
N THR A 133 -6.79 -8.54 2.08
CA THR A 133 -7.36 -8.23 0.77
C THR A 133 -8.25 -6.99 0.83
N SER A 134 -8.64 -6.44 -0.32
CA SER A 134 -9.82 -5.55 -0.37
C SER A 134 -11.11 -6.33 -0.08
N ASP A 135 -12.24 -5.62 -0.08
CA ASP A 135 -13.56 -6.22 0.12
C ASP A 135 -14.28 -6.56 -1.20
N ILE A 136 -13.70 -6.17 -2.34
CA ILE A 136 -14.36 -6.26 -3.65
C ILE A 136 -13.59 -7.23 -4.54
N TYR A 137 -14.27 -8.28 -4.98
CA TYR A 137 -13.78 -9.13 -6.05
C TYR A 137 -13.85 -8.38 -7.38
N ALA A 138 -12.75 -8.40 -8.13
CA ALA A 138 -12.66 -7.80 -9.46
C ALA A 138 -11.72 -8.60 -10.37
N ASN A 139 -11.78 -8.30 -11.66
CA ASN A 139 -10.97 -8.98 -12.66
C ASN A 139 -10.24 -7.96 -13.55
N LEU A 140 -8.91 -7.92 -13.41
CA LEU A 140 -8.06 -7.01 -14.17
C LEU A 140 -8.13 -7.24 -15.69
N LEU A 141 -8.40 -8.47 -16.13
CA LEU A 141 -8.40 -8.81 -17.56
C LEU A 141 -9.68 -8.37 -18.27
N THR A 142 -10.80 -8.36 -17.55
CA THR A 142 -12.13 -8.02 -18.10
C THR A 142 -12.60 -6.62 -17.68
N PHE A 143 -11.87 -5.96 -16.79
CA PHE A 143 -12.21 -4.69 -16.16
C PHE A 143 -13.49 -4.71 -15.29
N GLU A 144 -13.96 -5.90 -14.92
CA GLU A 144 -15.07 -6.05 -13.98
C GLU A 144 -14.65 -5.54 -12.59
N ASN A 145 -15.44 -4.62 -12.01
CA ASN A 145 -15.30 -4.04 -10.66
C ASN A 145 -13.94 -3.40 -10.34
N ILE A 146 -13.11 -3.06 -11.35
CA ILE A 146 -11.74 -2.59 -11.10
C ILE A 146 -11.70 -1.28 -10.32
N LYS A 147 -12.67 -0.38 -10.55
CA LYS A 147 -12.73 0.94 -9.92
C LYS A 147 -13.19 0.82 -8.47
N GLU A 148 -14.19 -0.02 -8.23
CA GLU A 148 -14.75 -0.34 -6.92
C GLU A 148 -13.69 -1.03 -6.06
N ARG A 149 -12.95 -2.00 -6.62
CA ARG A 149 -11.83 -2.64 -5.94
C ARG A 149 -10.71 -1.65 -5.63
N GLN A 150 -10.34 -0.79 -6.57
CA GLN A 150 -9.33 0.24 -6.34
C GLN A 150 -9.73 1.14 -5.17
N LYS A 151 -10.95 1.69 -5.17
CA LYS A 151 -11.45 2.56 -4.10
C LYS A 151 -11.48 1.82 -2.76
N SER A 152 -12.06 0.63 -2.71
CA SER A 152 -12.10 -0.21 -1.50
C SER A 152 -10.70 -0.50 -0.96
N GLY A 153 -9.75 -0.82 -1.85
CA GLY A 153 -8.36 -1.06 -1.46
C GLY A 153 -7.67 0.17 -0.85
N ILE A 154 -7.86 1.36 -1.45
CA ILE A 154 -7.30 2.61 -0.92
C ILE A 154 -7.90 2.91 0.46
N GLU A 155 -9.23 2.89 0.58
CA GLU A 155 -9.92 3.19 1.85
C GLU A 155 -9.52 2.20 2.95
N LYS A 156 -9.53 0.90 2.65
CA LYS A 156 -9.18 -0.14 3.63
C LYS A 156 -7.70 -0.07 4.00
N GLY A 157 -6.82 0.21 3.03
CA GLY A 157 -5.39 0.39 3.25
C GLY A 157 -5.10 1.56 4.20
N ILE A 158 -5.74 2.70 4.00
CA ILE A 158 -5.60 3.88 4.86
C ILE A 158 -6.17 3.61 6.26
N LYS A 159 -7.39 3.06 6.36
CA LYS A 159 -8.02 2.72 7.65
C LYS A 159 -7.14 1.79 8.48
N LYS A 160 -6.64 0.70 7.86
CA LYS A 160 -5.74 -0.24 8.53
C LYS A 160 -4.41 0.40 8.91
N PHE A 161 -3.86 1.28 8.07
CA PHE A 161 -2.66 2.03 8.42
C PHE A 161 -2.86 2.88 9.68
N LEU A 162 -3.97 3.62 9.78
CA LEU A 162 -4.28 4.45 10.96
C LEU A 162 -4.47 3.61 12.23
N GLU A 163 -5.20 2.48 12.13
CA GLU A 163 -5.34 1.52 13.24
C GLU A 163 -3.98 1.02 13.72
N ILE A 164 -3.10 0.62 12.80
CA ILE A 164 -1.75 0.13 13.10
C ILE A 164 -0.89 1.24 13.71
N LEU A 165 -1.00 2.46 13.18
CA LEU A 165 -0.23 3.61 13.67
C LEU A 165 -0.55 3.92 15.13
N LYS A 166 -1.83 3.93 15.51
CA LYS A 166 -2.29 4.13 16.89
C LYS A 166 -1.80 2.99 17.80
N ASN A 167 -2.01 1.75 17.38
CA ASN A 167 -1.80 0.57 18.23
C ASN A 167 -0.33 0.14 18.38
N GLU A 168 0.49 0.33 17.36
CA GLU A 168 1.85 -0.22 17.35
C GLU A 168 2.94 0.82 17.51
N VAL A 169 2.67 2.05 17.11
CA VAL A 169 3.70 3.10 16.99
C VAL A 169 3.52 4.15 18.07
N PHE A 170 2.30 4.67 18.24
CA PHE A 170 2.03 5.72 19.23
C PHE A 170 1.49 5.22 20.57
N LEU A 171 1.07 3.95 20.68
CA LEU A 171 0.47 3.36 21.89
C LEU A 171 -0.38 4.39 22.65
N VAL A 172 -1.49 4.77 22.02
CA VAL A 172 -2.54 5.59 22.66
C VAL A 172 -3.43 4.69 23.49
#